data_AF-A0A0F2SHH2-F1
#
_entry.id   AF-A0A0F2SHH2-F1
#
_cell.length_a   1.000
_cell.length_b   1.000
_cell.length_c   1.000
_cell.angle_alpha   90.00
_cell.angle_beta   90.00
_cell.angle_gamma   90.00
#
_symmetry.space_group_name_H-M   'P 1'
#
loop_
_entity.id
_entity.type
_entity.pdbx_description
1 polymer ?
#
loop_
_entity_poly.entity_id
_entity_poly.type
_entity_poly.pdbx_seq_one_letter_code
_entity_poly.pdbx_strand_id
1 'polypeptide(L)'
;MSNREVASLGCKLLGIYMIIQGINVSTSVLSFSLATSNQMAKENLLNISYPLMYIFFGMLLWLLSNKLSVIIVKGETHFNEGTGISASDIQRIAFSVLGLFFLGNSLPRLVSLVANFYTMRGRGITISGAEILLGAGGEITQLIVGLWIFLSAKGLVNFLKKIRTAGLEKEEDYE
;
A
#
# COMPACT_ATOMS: atom_id res chain seq x y z
N MET A 1 8.99 5.18 23.98
CA MET A 1 8.50 4.47 22.78
C MET A 1 9.70 4.15 21.91
N SER A 2 9.85 2.92 21.43
CA SER A 2 10.91 2.50 20.51
C SER A 2 10.49 2.75 19.06
N ASN A 3 11.44 3.04 18.16
CA ASN A 3 11.20 3.15 16.71
C ASN A 3 10.45 1.93 16.16
N ARG A 4 10.73 0.75 16.71
CA ARG A 4 10.06 -0.49 16.35
C ARG A 4 8.58 -0.52 16.75
N GLU A 5 8.24 0.09 17.88
CA GLU A 5 6.85 0.21 18.34
C GLU A 5 6.07 1.13 17.41
N VAL A 6 6.66 2.27 17.03
CA VAL A 6 6.06 3.22 16.08
C VAL A 6 5.85 2.57 14.72
N ALA A 7 6.84 1.82 14.20
CA ALA A 7 6.71 1.10 12.94
C ALA A 7 5.65 -0.02 13.01
N SER A 8 5.60 -0.77 14.11
CA SER A 8 4.55 -1.80 14.31
C SER A 8 3.16 -1.17 14.39
N LEU A 9 3.03 -0.02 15.08
CA LEU A 9 1.79 0.73 15.19
C LEU A 9 1.32 1.25 13.81
N GLY A 10 2.24 1.77 13.00
CA GLY A 10 1.94 2.18 11.62
C GLY A 10 1.45 1.04 10.75
N CYS A 11 2.09 -0.13 10.82
CA CYS A 11 1.65 -1.33 10.09
C CYS A 11 0.28 -1.84 10.56
N LYS A 12 0.01 -1.79 11.88
CA LYS A 12 -1.27 -2.17 12.47
C LYS A 12 -2.40 -1.23 12.03
N LEU A 13 -2.17 0.09 12.10
CA LEU A 13 -3.13 1.09 11.63
C LEU A 13 -3.45 0.90 10.15
N LEU A 14 -2.41 0.63 9.34
CA LEU A 14 -2.60 0.32 7.93
C LEU A 14 -3.39 -0.97 7.72
N GLY A 15 -3.11 -2.02 8.49
CA GLY A 15 -3.87 -3.28 8.45
C GLY A 15 -5.35 -3.07 8.76
N ILE A 16 -5.68 -2.33 9.82
CA ILE A 16 -7.06 -1.95 10.15
C ILE A 16 -7.71 -1.19 9.00
N TYR A 17 -7.01 -0.18 8.45
CA TYR A 17 -7.52 0.59 7.33
C TYR A 17 -7.88 -0.31 6.14
N MET A 18 -7.01 -1.26 5.78
CA MET A 18 -7.26 -2.18 4.68
C MET A 18 -8.46 -3.11 4.95
N ILE A 19 -8.64 -3.56 6.19
CA ILE A 19 -9.82 -4.33 6.60
C ILE A 19 -11.10 -3.50 6.44
N ILE A 20 -11.11 -2.25 6.93
CA ILE A 20 -12.25 -1.34 6.79
C ILE A 20 -12.58 -1.13 5.30
N GLN A 21 -11.56 -0.93 4.46
CA GLN A 21 -11.73 -0.84 3.02
C GLN A 21 -12.36 -2.11 2.43
N GLY A 22 -11.87 -3.29 2.80
CA GLY A 22 -12.44 -4.56 2.37
C GLY A 22 -13.91 -4.72 2.77
N ILE A 23 -14.29 -4.26 3.97
CA ILE A 23 -15.69 -4.25 4.43
C ILE A 23 -16.54 -3.29 3.57
N ASN A 24 -16.07 -2.07 3.31
CA ASN A 24 -16.79 -1.09 2.48
C ASN A 24 -16.97 -1.56 1.03
N VAL A 25 -15.97 -2.24 0.49
CA VAL A 25 -16.08 -2.86 -0.84
C VAL A 25 -17.06 -4.04 -0.78
N SER A 26 -17.05 -4.83 0.28
CA SER A 26 -18.00 -5.95 0.46
C SER A 26 -19.45 -5.48 0.47
N THR A 27 -19.75 -4.40 1.21
CA THR A 27 -21.11 -3.83 1.27
C THR A 27 -21.54 -3.34 -0.10
N SER A 28 -20.65 -2.69 -0.85
CA SER A 28 -20.91 -2.23 -2.21
C SER A 28 -21.24 -3.39 -3.16
N VAL A 29 -20.45 -4.47 -3.11
CA VAL A 29 -20.67 -5.69 -3.92
C VAL A 29 -22.00 -6.37 -3.54
N LEU A 30 -22.31 -6.44 -2.24
CA LEU A 30 -23.54 -7.06 -1.75
C LEU A 30 -24.79 -6.27 -2.20
N SER A 31 -24.76 -4.94 -2.08
CA SER A 31 -25.83 -4.06 -2.56
C SER A 31 -26.06 -4.21 -4.06
N PHE A 32 -24.99 -4.27 -4.86
CA PHE A 32 -25.08 -4.51 -6.30
C PHE A 32 -25.66 -5.89 -6.62
N SER A 33 -25.31 -6.91 -5.83
CA SER A 33 -25.84 -8.27 -5.99
C SER A 33 -27.32 -8.39 -5.66
N LEU A 34 -27.82 -7.64 -4.68
CA LEU A 34 -29.24 -7.65 -4.33
C LEU A 34 -30.09 -6.87 -5.36
N ALA A 35 -29.49 -5.88 -6.02
CA ALA A 35 -30.17 -5.05 -7.03
C ALA A 35 -30.28 -5.72 -8.41
N THR A 36 -29.54 -6.80 -8.67
CA THR A 36 -29.39 -7.38 -10.02
C THR A 36 -29.94 -8.82 -10.12
N SER A 37 -30.65 -9.12 -11.22
CA SER A 37 -31.34 -10.41 -11.47
C SER A 37 -30.40 -11.64 -11.54
N ASN A 38 -30.97 -12.83 -11.28
CA ASN A 38 -30.32 -14.15 -11.08
C ASN A 38 -29.26 -14.57 -12.12
N GLN A 39 -29.28 -14.05 -13.35
CA GLN A 39 -28.26 -14.36 -14.36
C GLN A 39 -26.89 -13.74 -14.04
N MET A 40 -26.85 -12.60 -13.32
CA MET A 40 -25.59 -11.98 -12.85
C MET A 40 -25.11 -12.52 -11.50
N ALA A 41 -25.91 -13.34 -10.80
CA ALA A 41 -25.60 -13.83 -9.46
C ALA A 41 -24.38 -14.78 -9.42
N LYS A 42 -24.16 -15.60 -10.45
CA LYS A 42 -22.95 -16.44 -10.57
C LYS A 42 -21.68 -15.63 -10.77
N GLU A 43 -21.80 -14.43 -11.36
CA GLU A 43 -20.67 -13.56 -11.67
C GLU A 43 -20.25 -12.74 -10.44
N ASN A 44 -21.19 -12.46 -9.54
CA ASN A 44 -20.91 -11.83 -8.25
C ASN A 44 -20.02 -12.66 -7.31
N LEU A 45 -19.94 -13.98 -7.50
CA LEU A 45 -19.02 -14.81 -6.71
C LEU A 45 -17.55 -14.44 -6.96
N LEU A 46 -17.19 -14.02 -8.18
CA LEU A 46 -15.84 -13.54 -8.48
C LEU A 46 -15.60 -12.12 -7.93
N ASN A 47 -16.64 -11.28 -7.86
CA ASN A 47 -16.55 -9.97 -7.21
C ASN A 47 -16.33 -10.04 -5.69
N ILE A 48 -16.70 -11.15 -5.04
CA ILE A 48 -16.41 -11.37 -3.61
C ILE A 48 -14.91 -11.63 -3.36
N SER A 49 -14.15 -12.08 -4.37
CA SER A 49 -12.70 -12.31 -4.23
C SER A 49 -11.91 -11.02 -3.96
N TYR A 50 -12.39 -9.89 -4.48
CA TYR A 50 -11.75 -8.59 -4.36
C TYR A 50 -11.75 -8.03 -2.91
N PRO A 51 -12.91 -7.92 -2.21
CA PRO A 51 -12.90 -7.53 -0.80
C PRO A 51 -12.21 -8.55 0.10
N LEU A 52 -12.30 -9.85 -0.21
CA LEU A 52 -11.55 -10.89 0.51
C LEU A 52 -10.05 -10.64 0.45
N MET A 53 -9.51 -10.20 -0.71
CA MET A 53 -8.10 -9.86 -0.84
C MET A 53 -7.70 -8.65 0.01
N TYR A 54 -8.55 -7.62 0.12
CA TYR A 54 -8.30 -6.49 1.03
C TYR A 54 -8.26 -6.92 2.49
N ILE A 55 -9.21 -7.75 2.93
CA ILE A 55 -9.28 -8.26 4.30
C ILE A 55 -8.08 -9.18 4.58
N PHE A 56 -7.75 -10.07 3.64
CA PHE A 56 -6.59 -10.95 3.74
C PHE A 56 -5.30 -10.14 3.84
N PHE A 57 -5.11 -9.14 2.98
CA PHE A 57 -3.91 -8.30 3.01
C PHE A 57 -3.83 -7.47 4.30
N GLY A 58 -4.95 -6.90 4.76
CA GLY A 58 -5.02 -6.18 6.03
C GLY A 58 -4.72 -7.07 7.24
N MET A 59 -5.22 -8.30 7.25
CA MET A 59 -4.90 -9.30 8.28
C MET A 59 -3.42 -9.72 8.22
N LEU A 60 -2.87 -9.92 7.02
CA LEU A 60 -1.46 -10.25 6.82
C LEU A 60 -0.56 -9.14 7.37
N LEU A 61 -0.88 -7.88 7.06
CA LEU A 61 -0.19 -6.70 7.60
C LEU A 61 -0.26 -6.61 9.11
N TRP A 62 -1.43 -6.91 9.68
CA TRP A 62 -1.64 -6.91 11.12
C TRP A 62 -0.79 -7.96 11.82
N LEU A 63 -0.79 -9.21 11.32
CA LEU A 63 -0.02 -10.32 11.89
C LEU A 63 1.49 -10.14 11.69
N LEU A 64 1.89 -9.64 10.52
CA LEU A 64 3.30 -9.40 10.18
C LEU A 64 3.80 -8.07 10.72
N SER A 65 3.00 -7.24 11.41
CA SER A 65 3.40 -5.91 11.86
C SER A 65 4.70 -5.92 12.66
N ASN A 66 4.88 -6.95 13.50
CA ASN A 66 6.06 -7.12 14.34
C ASN A 66 7.30 -7.60 13.57
N LYS A 67 7.11 -8.27 12.42
CA LYS A 67 8.20 -8.67 11.52
C LYS A 67 8.55 -7.54 10.56
N LEU A 68 7.55 -6.86 10.00
CA LEU A 68 7.71 -5.68 9.16
C LEU A 68 8.37 -4.54 9.93
N SER A 69 8.04 -4.32 11.20
CA SER A 69 8.73 -3.32 12.02
C SER A 69 10.22 -3.64 12.20
N VAL A 70 10.59 -4.91 12.27
CA VAL A 70 12.01 -5.32 12.25
C VAL A 70 12.61 -5.04 10.89
N ILE A 71 11.94 -5.30 9.77
CA ILE A 71 12.50 -5.02 8.44
C ILE A 71 12.68 -3.50 8.23
N ILE A 72 11.69 -2.70 8.62
CA ILE A 72 11.71 -1.23 8.51
C ILE A 72 12.83 -0.63 9.36
N VAL A 73 13.08 -1.17 10.55
CA VAL A 73 14.10 -0.67 11.49
C VAL A 73 15.49 -1.31 11.23
N LYS A 74 15.56 -2.63 11.12
CA LYS A 74 16.80 -3.43 10.97
C LYS A 74 17.37 -3.41 9.55
N GLY A 75 16.58 -3.01 8.55
CA GLY A 75 17.03 -2.87 7.17
C GLY A 75 18.25 -1.96 7.00
N GLU A 76 18.63 -1.18 8.01
CA GLU A 76 19.87 -0.40 7.99
C GLU A 76 20.58 -0.31 9.34
N THR A 77 21.89 -0.56 9.29
CA THR A 77 22.91 -0.64 10.35
C THR A 77 23.14 0.63 11.21
N HIS A 78 22.31 1.67 11.06
CA HIS A 78 22.51 2.98 11.72
C HIS A 78 21.28 3.49 12.47
N PHE A 79 20.39 2.61 12.93
CA PHE A 79 19.55 3.00 14.06
C PHE A 79 20.44 3.06 15.29
N ASN A 80 20.75 4.28 15.76
CA ASN A 80 21.40 4.48 17.05
C ASN A 80 20.46 3.94 18.13
N GLU A 81 20.67 2.70 18.57
CA GLU A 81 19.88 2.05 19.61
C GLU A 81 20.01 2.74 21.00
N GLY A 82 20.80 3.82 21.10
CA GLY A 82 21.05 4.57 22.33
C GLY A 82 20.53 6.00 22.41
N THR A 83 19.97 6.58 21.33
CA THR A 83 19.46 7.96 21.34
C THR A 83 17.96 7.97 21.02
N GLY A 84 17.19 8.79 21.72
CA GLY A 84 15.73 8.88 21.56
C GLY A 84 15.27 9.04 20.11
N ILE A 85 13.99 8.71 19.86
CA ILE A 85 13.36 8.78 18.53
C ILE A 85 13.62 10.15 17.88
N SER A 86 14.33 10.16 16.76
CA SER A 86 14.53 11.39 15.98
C SER A 86 13.35 11.64 15.03
N ALA A 87 13.12 12.90 14.67
CA ALA A 87 12.09 13.24 13.68
C ALA A 87 12.34 12.56 12.32
N SER A 88 13.60 12.36 11.94
CA SER A 88 13.98 11.61 10.73
C SER A 88 13.57 10.13 10.79
N ASP A 89 13.61 9.51 11.97
CA ASP A 89 13.21 8.11 12.15
C ASP A 89 11.70 7.95 11.93
N ILE A 90 10.91 8.86 12.52
CA ILE A 90 9.45 8.88 12.34
C ILE A 90 9.10 9.08 10.87
N GLN A 91 9.76 10.04 10.21
CA GLN A 91 9.49 10.34 8.80
C GLN A 91 9.83 9.15 7.89
N ARG A 92 10.91 8.44 8.18
CA ARG A 92 11.30 7.23 7.45
C ARG A 92 10.31 6.09 7.63
N ILE A 93 9.83 5.90 8.85
CA ILE A 93 8.77 4.93 9.16
C ILE A 93 7.50 5.31 8.39
N ALA A 94 7.12 6.58 8.38
CA ALA A 94 5.93 7.05 7.67
C ALA A 94 6.01 6.80 6.16
N PHE A 95 7.15 7.09 5.51
CA PHE A 95 7.33 6.76 4.09
C PHE A 95 7.27 5.26 3.82
N SER A 96 7.85 4.44 4.71
CA SER A 96 7.78 2.98 4.57
C SER A 96 6.32 2.50 4.64
N VAL A 97 5.56 2.98 5.62
CA VAL A 97 4.12 2.65 5.76
C VAL A 97 3.32 3.15 4.55
N LEU A 98 3.65 4.32 4.00
CA LEU A 98 3.05 4.83 2.75
C LEU A 98 3.33 3.94 1.54
N GLY A 99 4.56 3.45 1.36
CA GLY A 99 4.89 2.50 0.31
C GLY A 99 4.05 1.22 0.44
N LEU A 100 3.93 0.72 1.68
CA LEU A 100 3.12 -0.45 1.99
C LEU A 100 1.61 -0.22 1.75
N PHE A 101 1.12 1.01 1.96
CA PHE A 101 -0.24 1.42 1.61
C PHE A 101 -0.49 1.37 0.11
N PHE A 102 0.44 1.86 -0.72
CA PHE A 102 0.30 1.77 -2.18
C PHE A 102 0.31 0.33 -2.67
N LEU A 103 1.16 -0.52 -2.08
CA LEU A 103 1.18 -1.95 -2.35
C LEU A 103 -0.14 -2.63 -1.95
N GLY A 104 -0.67 -2.31 -0.78
CA GLY A 104 -1.92 -2.88 -0.30
C GLY A 104 -3.15 -2.46 -1.08
N ASN A 105 -3.11 -1.31 -1.75
CA ASN A 105 -4.18 -0.89 -2.66
C ASN A 105 -4.04 -1.46 -4.08
N SER A 106 -2.82 -1.60 -4.59
CA SER A 106 -2.59 -2.07 -5.96
C SER A 106 -2.73 -3.59 -6.10
N LEU A 107 -2.33 -4.35 -5.08
CA LEU A 107 -2.41 -5.83 -5.11
C LEU A 107 -3.84 -6.34 -5.31
N PRO A 108 -4.84 -5.99 -4.48
CA PRO A 108 -6.21 -6.45 -4.67
C PRO A 108 -6.77 -6.04 -6.04
N ARG A 109 -6.43 -4.84 -6.51
CA ARG A 109 -6.89 -4.30 -7.80
C ARG A 109 -6.33 -5.08 -8.98
N LEU A 110 -5.04 -5.44 -8.94
CA LEU A 110 -4.44 -6.32 -9.93
C LEU A 110 -5.11 -7.70 -9.95
N VAL A 111 -5.40 -8.28 -8.79
CA VAL A 111 -6.14 -9.55 -8.72
C VAL A 111 -7.54 -9.42 -9.35
N SER A 112 -8.24 -8.32 -9.06
CA SER A 112 -9.56 -8.03 -9.66
C SER A 112 -9.49 -7.88 -11.18
N LEU A 113 -8.49 -7.17 -11.71
CA LEU A 113 -8.27 -7.04 -13.15
C LEU A 113 -8.05 -8.40 -13.82
N VAL A 114 -7.22 -9.25 -13.21
CA VAL A 114 -6.97 -10.61 -13.72
C VAL A 114 -8.24 -11.45 -13.68
N ALA A 115 -8.99 -11.43 -12.57
CA ALA A 115 -10.25 -12.16 -12.45
C ALA A 115 -11.28 -11.71 -13.49
N ASN A 116 -11.43 -10.39 -13.69
CA ASN A 116 -12.30 -9.82 -14.71
C ASN A 116 -11.89 -10.24 -16.13
N PHE A 117 -10.59 -10.24 -16.43
CA PHE A 117 -10.08 -10.65 -17.73
C PHE A 117 -10.41 -12.13 -18.04
N TYR A 118 -10.18 -13.04 -17.09
CA TYR A 118 -10.55 -14.45 -17.24
C TYR A 118 -12.04 -14.63 -17.50
N THR A 119 -12.87 -13.84 -16.81
CA THR A 119 -14.32 -13.92 -16.93
C THR A 119 -14.81 -13.40 -18.29
N MET A 120 -14.28 -12.27 -18.75
CA MET A 120 -14.63 -11.69 -20.06
C MET A 120 -14.18 -12.57 -21.22
N ARG A 121 -12.98 -13.17 -21.13
CA ARG A 121 -12.51 -14.14 -22.13
C ARG A 121 -13.40 -15.37 -22.21
N GLY A 122 -13.94 -15.84 -21.08
CA GLY A 122 -14.92 -16.92 -21.02
C GLY A 122 -16.24 -16.61 -21.74
N ARG A 123 -16.56 -15.32 -21.98
CA ARG A 123 -17.77 -14.87 -22.70
C ARG A 123 -17.53 -14.59 -24.19
N GLY A 124 -16.34 -14.86 -24.71
CA GLY A 124 -16.01 -14.55 -26.11
C GLY A 124 -15.87 -13.05 -26.41
N ILE A 125 -15.79 -12.20 -25.37
CA ILE A 125 -15.52 -10.78 -25.54
C ILE A 125 -14.03 -10.61 -25.85
N THR A 126 -13.71 -10.21 -27.08
CA THR A 126 -12.35 -9.83 -27.48
C THR A 126 -12.01 -8.46 -26.91
N ILE A 127 -11.21 -8.46 -25.84
CA ILE A 127 -10.62 -7.25 -25.27
C ILE A 127 -9.30 -6.98 -26.00
N SER A 128 -9.09 -5.73 -26.41
CA SER A 128 -7.83 -5.32 -27.02
C SER A 128 -6.69 -5.36 -25.99
N GLY A 129 -5.49 -5.76 -26.41
CA GLY A 129 -4.30 -5.68 -25.56
C GLY A 129 -4.04 -4.26 -25.03
N ALA A 130 -4.46 -3.23 -25.76
CA ALA A 130 -4.38 -1.84 -25.32
C ALA A 130 -5.30 -1.51 -24.15
N GLU A 131 -6.51 -2.09 -24.10
CA GLU A 131 -7.46 -1.88 -23.01
C GLU A 131 -6.98 -2.55 -21.71
N ILE A 132 -6.35 -3.73 -21.84
CA ILE A 132 -5.71 -4.42 -20.71
C ILE A 132 -4.54 -3.59 -20.18
N LEU A 133 -3.70 -3.07 -21.08
CA LEU A 133 -2.53 -2.27 -20.70
C LEU A 133 -2.94 -0.94 -20.05
N LEU A 134 -3.97 -0.27 -20.56
CA LEU A 134 -4.50 0.95 -19.98
C LEU A 134 -5.19 0.69 -18.63
N GLY A 135 -5.93 -0.41 -18.51
CA GLY A 135 -6.60 -0.81 -17.26
C GLY A 135 -5.61 -1.23 -16.17
N ALA A 136 -4.51 -1.90 -16.53
CA ALA A 136 -3.50 -2.37 -15.58
C ALA A 136 -2.36 -1.37 -15.34
N GLY A 137 -2.10 -0.46 -16.28
CA GLY A 137 -0.95 0.45 -16.23
C GLY A 137 -0.92 1.34 -14.99
N GLY A 138 -2.08 1.85 -14.57
CA GLY A 138 -2.20 2.63 -13.34
C GLY A 138 -1.82 1.81 -12.09
N GLU A 139 -2.34 0.60 -11.98
CA GLU A 139 -2.10 -0.29 -10.84
C GLU A 139 -0.67 -0.83 -10.81
N ILE A 140 -0.09 -1.13 -11.97
CA ILE A 140 1.32 -1.53 -12.11
C ILE A 140 2.22 -0.37 -11.67
N THR A 141 1.92 0.85 -12.13
CA THR A 141 2.69 2.04 -11.73
C THR A 141 2.60 2.26 -10.22
N GLN A 142 1.40 2.15 -9.65
CA GLN A 142 1.20 2.26 -8.21
C GLN A 142 1.96 1.18 -7.42
N LEU A 143 2.04 -0.04 -7.95
CA LEU A 143 2.80 -1.13 -7.33
C LEU A 143 4.31 -0.83 -7.37
N ILE A 144 4.83 -0.41 -8.52
CA ILE A 144 6.25 -0.05 -8.69
C ILE A 144 6.61 1.12 -7.77
N VAL A 145 5.79 2.17 -7.74
CA VAL A 145 6.00 3.34 -6.89
C VAL A 145 5.90 2.95 -5.41
N GLY A 146 4.91 2.14 -5.03
CA GLY A 146 4.77 1.64 -3.66
C GLY A 146 5.98 0.84 -3.19
N LEU A 147 6.48 -0.06 -4.04
CA LEU A 147 7.68 -0.86 -3.77
C LEU A 147 8.93 0.03 -3.67
N TRP A 148 9.08 0.98 -4.59
CA TRP A 148 10.18 1.94 -4.56
C TRP A 148 10.16 2.72 -3.25
N ILE A 149 9.03 3.36 -2.89
CA ILE A 149 8.93 4.16 -1.67
C ILE A 149 9.22 3.32 -0.42
N PHE A 150 8.68 2.09 -0.36
CA PHE A 150 8.92 1.18 0.76
C PHE A 150 10.40 0.86 0.94
N LEU A 151 11.12 0.59 -0.15
CA LEU A 151 12.55 0.25 -0.11
C LEU A 151 13.45 1.50 0.04
N SER A 152 13.04 2.64 -0.51
CA SER A 152 13.85 3.86 -0.61
C SER A 152 13.49 4.92 0.44
N ALA A 153 12.85 4.54 1.55
CA ALA A 153 12.37 5.48 2.56
C ALA A 153 13.47 6.44 3.08
N LYS A 154 14.73 6.00 3.20
CA LYS A 154 15.86 6.87 3.59
C LYS A 154 16.23 7.89 2.52
N GLY A 155 16.20 7.49 1.24
CA GLY A 155 16.47 8.38 0.12
C GLY A 155 15.49 9.55 0.11
N LEU A 156 14.21 9.29 0.38
CA LEU A 156 13.18 10.32 0.49
C LEU A 156 13.41 11.25 1.68
N VAL A 157 13.78 10.72 2.86
CA VAL A 157 14.06 11.55 4.03
C VAL A 157 15.28 12.45 3.78
N ASN A 158 16.35 11.93 3.18
CA ASN A 158 17.54 12.72 2.83
C ASN A 158 17.23 13.77 1.77
N PHE A 159 16.39 13.45 0.79
CA PHE A 159 15.92 14.42 -0.20
C PHE A 159 15.11 15.54 0.44
N LEU A 160 14.16 15.22 1.32
CA LEU A 160 13.39 16.24 2.03
C LEU A 160 14.28 17.09 2.94
N LYS A 161 15.27 16.48 3.61
CA LYS A 161 16.25 17.21 4.40
C LYS A 161 17.05 18.18 3.53
N LYS A 162 17.52 17.75 2.35
CA LYS A 162 18.20 18.62 1.38
C LYS A 162 17.33 19.79 0.95
N ILE A 163 16.06 19.57 0.61
CA ILE A 163 15.13 20.66 0.24
C ILE A 163 14.96 21.63 1.40
N ARG A 164 14.76 21.11 2.62
CA ARG A 164 14.55 21.93 3.80
C ARG A 164 15.80 22.75 4.16
N THR A 165 16.99 22.22 3.93
CA THR A 165 18.26 22.92 4.21
C THR A 165 18.71 23.80 3.03
N ALA A 166 18.24 23.55 1.81
CA ALA A 166 18.55 24.38 0.65
C ALA A 166 17.92 25.78 0.69
N GLY A 167 16.93 26.01 1.55
CA GLY A 167 16.38 27.33 1.85
C GLY A 167 16.98 27.98 3.11
N LEU A 168 17.94 27.33 3.76
CA LEU A 168 18.70 27.83 4.90
C LEU A 168 20.17 27.95 4.47
N GLU A 169 20.44 28.83 3.50
CA GLU A 169 21.79 29.34 3.33
C GLU A 169 22.21 29.95 4.68
N LYS A 170 23.33 29.47 5.21
CA LYS A 170 24.02 30.13 6.31
C LYS A 170 24.28 31.56 5.86
N GLU A 171 23.75 32.53 6.59
CA GLU A 171 24.47 33.80 6.75
C GLU A 171 25.82 33.39 7.35
N GLU A 172 26.84 33.33 6.50
CA GLU A 172 28.22 33.29 6.93
C GLU A 172 28.44 34.56 7.75
N ASP A 173 28.75 34.37 9.04
CA ASP A 173 29.35 35.36 9.90
C ASP A 173 30.51 36.04 9.14
N TYR A 174 30.28 37.27 8.71
CA TYR A 174 31.36 38.20 8.40
C TYR A 174 31.73 38.88 9.71
N GLU A 175 32.78 38.35 10.37
CA GLU A 175 33.62 39.12 11.32
C GLU A 175 34.39 40.22 10.58
#